data_AF-A0A0G1V1N8-F1
#
_entry.id   AF-A0A0G1V1N8-F1
#
_cell.length_a   1.000
_cell.length_b   1.000
_cell.length_c   1.000
_cell.angle_alpha   90.00
_cell.angle_beta   90.00
_cell.angle_gamma   90.00
#
_symmetry.space_group_name_H-M   'P 1'
#
loop_
_entity.id
_entity.type
_entity.pdbx_description
1 polymer ?
#
loop_
_entity_poly.entity_id
_entity_poly.type
_entity_poly.pdbx_seq_one_letter_code
_entity_poly.pdbx_strand_id
1 'polypeptide(L)'
;MDKDMLNDKEYNQRTLCQNRALHLYFQLVADALNDAGLDMRKTLEPEVEIPWSKDSVKEYLWRPIQKIQLQKKSTIQLTTKDIDTIYDTLNMFLAKHGLYEPFPSIEEIMAKQREKEISTNNEL
;
A
#
# COMPACT_ATOMS: atom_id res chain seq x y z
N MET A 1 28.94 17.04 32.84
CA MET A 1 29.32 15.84 32.06
C MET A 1 28.04 15.21 31.58
N ASP A 2 27.73 15.52 30.33
CA ASP A 2 26.52 15.18 29.59
C ASP A 2 26.44 13.69 29.22
N LYS A 3 25.19 13.21 29.18
CA LYS A 3 24.58 12.12 28.41
C LYS A 3 23.31 11.79 29.20
N ASP A 4 22.18 12.41 28.91
CA ASP A 4 21.40 12.07 27.73
C ASP A 4 20.66 13.31 27.22
N MET A 5 21.41 14.15 26.53
CA MET A 5 20.89 15.05 25.51
C MET A 5 20.36 14.21 24.34
N LEU A 6 19.17 14.58 23.86
CA LEU A 6 18.59 14.25 22.56
C LEU A 6 18.12 12.80 22.37
N ASN A 7 16.83 12.58 22.59
CA ASN A 7 16.07 11.79 21.62
C ASN A 7 14.88 12.59 21.11
N ASP A 8 15.19 13.79 20.61
CA ASP A 8 14.45 14.46 19.54
C ASP A 8 14.59 13.64 18.24
N LYS A 9 14.15 12.38 18.27
CA LYS A 9 13.57 11.82 17.06
C LYS A 9 12.17 12.37 17.02
N GLU A 10 12.07 13.62 16.58
CA GLU A 10 10.89 14.19 15.96
C GLU A 10 10.51 13.19 14.86
N TYR A 11 9.71 12.19 15.21
CA TYR A 11 9.08 11.32 14.24
C TYR A 11 8.20 12.26 13.46
N ASN A 12 8.70 12.76 12.32
CA ASN A 12 7.91 13.51 11.36
C ASN A 12 6.68 12.67 11.05
N GLN A 13 5.61 12.92 11.79
CA GLN A 13 4.38 12.18 11.67
C GLN A 13 3.91 12.43 10.25
N ARG A 14 3.72 11.35 9.50
CA ARG A 14 3.26 11.46 8.11
C ARG A 14 2.02 12.32 8.04
N THR A 15 1.95 13.15 7.00
CA THR A 15 0.79 14.00 6.78
C THR A 15 -0.45 13.15 6.56
N LEU A 16 -1.64 13.71 6.83
CA LEU A 16 -2.91 13.04 6.54
C LEU A 16 -3.00 12.60 5.07
N CYS A 17 -2.45 13.39 4.15
CA CYS A 17 -2.38 13.06 2.72
C CYS A 17 -1.51 11.82 2.45
N GLN A 18 -0.33 11.72 3.07
CA GLN A 18 0.54 10.55 2.93
C GLN A 18 -0.11 9.28 3.50
N ASN A 19 -0.84 9.39 4.62
CA ASN A 19 -1.60 8.27 5.16
C ASN A 19 -2.73 7.83 4.22
N ARG A 20 -3.46 8.77 3.64
CA ARG A 20 -4.51 8.47 2.65
C ARG A 20 -3.92 7.80 1.40
N ALA A 21 -2.78 8.28 0.91
CA ALA A 21 -2.10 7.69 -0.24
C ALA A 21 -1.68 6.23 0.03
N LEU A 22 -1.15 5.93 1.22
CA LEU A 22 -0.82 4.55 1.59
C LEU A 22 -2.06 3.64 1.64
N HIS A 23 -3.17 4.13 2.17
CA HIS A 23 -4.43 3.37 2.19
C HIS A 23 -5.03 3.18 0.80
N LEU A 24 -4.88 4.16 -0.08
CA LEU A 24 -5.28 4.05 -1.48
C LEU A 24 -4.42 3.02 -2.21
N TYR A 25 -3.11 3.04 -1.99
CA TYR A 25 -2.19 2.05 -2.55
C TYR A 25 -2.60 0.62 -2.20
N PHE A 26 -2.97 0.35 -0.94
CA PHE A 26 -3.47 -0.97 -0.54
C PHE A 26 -4.75 -1.39 -1.27
N GLN A 27 -5.63 -0.43 -1.60
CA GLN A 27 -6.81 -0.71 -2.39
C GLN A 27 -6.41 -1.06 -3.84
N LEU A 28 -5.54 -0.26 -4.46
CA LEU A 28 -5.09 -0.48 -5.84
C LEU A 28 -4.42 -1.86 -6.00
N VAL A 29 -3.56 -2.24 -5.06
CA VAL A 29 -2.93 -3.57 -5.06
C VAL A 29 -3.97 -4.68 -4.89
N ALA A 30 -4.99 -4.48 -4.05
CA ALA A 30 -6.06 -5.47 -3.89
C ALA A 30 -6.85 -5.65 -5.19
N ASP A 31 -7.20 -4.55 -5.85
CA ASP A 31 -7.92 -4.56 -7.12
C ASP A 31 -7.08 -5.26 -8.20
N ALA A 32 -5.79 -4.91 -8.32
CA ALA A 32 -4.87 -5.53 -9.28
C ALA A 32 -4.69 -7.04 -9.05
N LEU A 33 -4.64 -7.50 -7.79
CA LEU A 33 -4.55 -8.91 -7.46
C LEU A 33 -5.84 -9.66 -7.84
N ASN A 34 -7.00 -9.06 -7.55
CA ASN A 34 -8.31 -9.64 -7.89
C ASN A 34 -8.52 -9.70 -9.40
N ASP A 35 -8.16 -8.64 -10.14
CA ASP A 35 -8.26 -8.58 -11.60
C ASP A 35 -7.35 -9.61 -12.27
N ALA A 36 -6.24 -9.97 -11.63
CA ALA A 36 -5.34 -11.03 -12.06
C ALA A 36 -5.81 -12.44 -11.69
N GLY A 37 -6.95 -12.57 -11.00
CA GLY A 37 -7.46 -13.84 -10.50
C GLY A 37 -6.58 -14.46 -9.39
N LEU A 38 -5.80 -13.64 -8.68
CA LEU A 38 -4.97 -14.11 -7.57
C LEU A 38 -5.75 -13.98 -6.27
N ASP A 39 -6.03 -15.11 -5.63
CA ASP A 39 -6.83 -15.18 -4.41
C ASP A 39 -5.96 -15.38 -3.16
N MET A 40 -6.55 -15.09 -2.00
CA MET A 40 -5.95 -15.46 -0.72
C MET A 40 -6.22 -16.92 -0.43
N ARG A 41 -5.17 -17.70 -0.18
CA ARG A 41 -5.32 -19.09 0.27
C ARG A 41 -5.53 -19.15 1.79
N LYS A 42 -6.70 -19.65 2.22
CA LYS A 42 -7.00 -19.99 3.62
C LYS A 42 -7.50 -21.43 3.68
N THR A 43 -7.58 -22.02 4.88
CA THR A 43 -7.98 -23.42 5.12
C THR A 43 -9.43 -23.77 4.73
N LEU A 44 -10.10 -22.94 3.95
CA LEU A 44 -11.46 -23.18 3.46
C LEU A 44 -11.42 -24.23 2.34
N GLU A 45 -12.59 -24.72 1.94
CA GLU A 45 -12.71 -25.65 0.82
C GLU A 45 -12.03 -25.07 -0.44
N PRO A 46 -11.41 -25.90 -1.29
CA PRO A 46 -10.60 -25.44 -2.43
C PRO A 46 -11.36 -24.55 -3.44
N GLU A 47 -12.69 -24.53 -3.37
CA GLU A 47 -13.58 -23.83 -4.29
C GLU A 47 -13.97 -22.41 -3.81
N VAL A 48 -13.55 -22.00 -2.60
CA VAL A 48 -13.86 -20.68 -2.07
C VAL A 48 -12.72 -19.70 -2.39
N GLU A 49 -12.92 -18.88 -3.42
CA GLU A 49 -12.07 -17.72 -3.70
C GLU A 49 -12.21 -16.69 -2.58
N ILE A 50 -11.09 -16.29 -2.00
CA ILE A 50 -11.06 -15.21 -1.00
C ILE A 50 -10.46 -13.97 -1.67
N PRO A 51 -11.30 -12.99 -2.03
CA PRO A 51 -10.82 -11.79 -2.71
C PRO A 51 -9.95 -10.95 -1.77
N TRP A 52 -8.96 -10.30 -2.36
CA TRP A 52 -8.17 -9.30 -1.68
C TRP A 52 -9.03 -8.07 -1.39
N SER A 53 -8.90 -7.59 -0.16
CA SER A 53 -9.35 -6.27 0.27
C SER A 53 -8.15 -5.42 0.70
N LYS A 54 -8.35 -4.10 0.74
CA LYS A 54 -7.39 -3.14 1.31
C LYS A 54 -6.82 -3.59 2.65
N ASP A 55 -7.66 -4.09 3.56
CA ASP A 55 -7.23 -4.52 4.89
C ASP A 55 -6.42 -5.82 4.82
N SER A 56 -6.78 -6.75 3.93
CA SER A 56 -6.00 -7.96 3.75
C SER A 56 -4.62 -7.70 3.13
N VAL A 57 -4.50 -6.79 2.16
CA VAL A 57 -3.20 -6.37 1.61
C VAL A 57 -2.33 -5.78 2.73
N LYS A 58 -2.93 -4.91 3.56
CA LYS A 58 -2.23 -4.31 4.70
C LYS A 58 -1.75 -5.37 5.70
N GLU A 59 -2.61 -6.33 6.08
CA GLU A 59 -2.31 -7.29 7.14
C GLU A 59 -1.41 -8.45 6.67
N TYR A 60 -1.57 -8.92 5.44
CA TYR A 60 -0.93 -10.13 4.95
C TYR A 60 0.23 -9.89 3.97
N LEU A 61 0.31 -8.71 3.34
CA LEU A 61 1.44 -8.35 2.47
C LEU A 61 2.31 -7.28 3.11
N TRP A 62 1.73 -6.14 3.47
CA TRP A 62 2.50 -4.99 3.97
C TRP A 62 3.08 -5.22 5.36
N ARG A 63 2.25 -5.63 6.34
CA ARG A 63 2.65 -5.76 7.74
C ARG A 63 3.75 -6.82 7.96
N PRO A 64 3.78 -7.97 7.27
CA PRO A 64 4.89 -8.91 7.37
C PRO A 64 6.22 -8.30 6.91
N ILE A 65 6.23 -7.63 5.75
CA ILE A 65 7.44 -6.96 5.23
C ILE A 65 7.91 -5.88 6.21
N GLN A 66 6.98 -5.04 6.69
CA GLN A 66 7.25 -4.01 7.69
C GLN A 66 7.92 -4.59 8.95
N LYS A 67 7.40 -5.71 9.48
CA LYS A 67 7.95 -6.34 10.68
C LYS A 67 9.34 -6.92 10.44
N ILE A 68 9.57 -7.54 9.29
CA ILE A 68 10.84 -8.17 8.94
C ILE A 68 11.93 -7.11 8.76
N GLN A 69 11.63 -6.03 8.03
CA GLN A 69 12.63 -5.01 7.68
C GLN A 69 12.88 -4.00 8.78
N LEU A 70 11.83 -3.59 9.50
CA LEU A 70 11.89 -2.44 10.39
C LEU A 70 11.59 -2.77 11.85
N GLN A 71 11.14 -4.00 12.14
CA GLN A 71 10.67 -4.42 13.47
C GLN A 71 9.58 -3.53 14.08
N LYS A 72 8.91 -2.72 13.25
CA LYS A 72 7.81 -1.84 13.64
C LYS A 72 6.47 -2.55 13.43
N LYS A 73 5.54 -2.36 14.37
CA LYS A 73 4.20 -2.94 14.27
C LYS A 73 3.17 -1.96 13.72
N SER A 74 3.25 -0.67 14.05
CA SER A 74 2.23 0.29 13.60
C SER A 74 2.70 0.99 12.34
N THR A 75 1.81 1.12 11.35
CA THR A 75 2.08 1.96 10.19
C THR A 75 2.29 3.41 10.63
N ILE A 76 1.68 3.89 11.71
CA ILE A 76 1.82 5.28 12.22
C ILE A 76 3.29 5.63 12.53
N GLN A 77 4.12 4.64 12.87
CA GLN A 77 5.53 4.83 13.24
C GLN A 77 6.50 4.86 12.03
N LEU A 78 5.98 4.68 10.80
CA LEU A 78 6.81 4.67 9.59
C LEU A 78 7.15 6.10 9.13
N THR A 79 8.36 6.29 8.64
CA THR A 79 8.73 7.50 7.88
C THR A 79 8.41 7.31 6.39
N THR A 80 8.55 8.36 5.57
CA THR A 80 8.42 8.20 4.10
C THR A 80 9.46 7.21 3.56
N LYS A 81 10.71 7.29 4.03
CA LYS A 81 11.77 6.36 3.62
C LYS A 81 11.47 4.90 4.00
N ASP A 82 10.84 4.70 5.16
CA ASP A 82 10.39 3.37 5.58
C ASP A 82 9.32 2.82 4.61
N ILE A 83 8.43 3.68 4.12
CA ILE A 83 7.41 3.31 3.13
C ILE A 83 8.08 2.94 1.81
N ASP A 84 9.01 3.75 1.32
CA ASP A 84 9.71 3.49 0.05
C ASP A 84 10.40 2.11 0.09
N THR A 85 11.07 1.79 1.20
CA THR A 85 11.75 0.50 1.39
C THR A 85 10.78 -0.69 1.36
N ILE A 86 9.64 -0.56 2.03
CA ILE A 86 8.61 -1.61 2.04
C ILE A 86 7.95 -1.73 0.66
N TYR A 87 7.68 -0.59 0.02
CA TYR A 87 7.10 -0.51 -1.32
C TYR A 87 7.96 -1.24 -2.33
N ASP A 88 9.27 -0.99 -2.38
CA ASP A 88 10.19 -1.66 -3.32
C ASP A 88 10.13 -3.19 -3.17
N THR A 89 10.06 -3.66 -1.93
CA THR A 89 10.00 -5.08 -1.61
C THR A 89 8.68 -5.71 -2.03
N LEU A 90 7.57 -5.01 -1.76
CA LEU A 90 6.25 -5.45 -2.17
C LEU A 90 6.10 -5.42 -3.70
N ASN A 91 6.62 -4.38 -4.35
CA ASN A 91 6.59 -4.25 -5.81
C ASN A 91 7.41 -5.36 -6.47
N MET A 92 8.59 -5.70 -5.93
CA MET A 92 9.35 -6.86 -6.40
C MET A 92 8.57 -8.18 -6.22
N PHE A 93 7.79 -8.32 -5.14
CA PHE A 93 6.93 -9.48 -4.95
C PHE A 93 5.80 -9.51 -6.00
N LEU A 94 5.10 -8.40 -6.22
CA LEU A 94 4.05 -8.28 -7.23
C LEU A 94 4.58 -8.54 -8.65
N ALA A 95 5.79 -8.06 -8.95
CA ALA A 95 6.43 -8.28 -10.25
C ALA A 95 6.65 -9.76 -10.57
N LYS A 96 6.87 -10.61 -9.56
CA LYS A 96 6.95 -12.08 -9.74
C LYS A 96 5.63 -12.70 -10.17
N HIS A 97 4.52 -12.02 -9.89
CA HIS A 97 3.18 -12.38 -10.31
C HIS A 97 2.74 -11.63 -11.58
N GLY A 98 3.65 -10.91 -12.24
CA GLY A 98 3.35 -10.13 -13.45
C GLY A 98 2.60 -8.83 -13.18
N LEU A 99 2.57 -8.37 -11.93
CA LEU A 99 1.86 -7.16 -11.50
C LEU A 99 2.81 -6.03 -11.17
N TYR A 100 2.40 -4.81 -11.49
CA TYR A 100 3.07 -3.58 -11.12
C TYR A 100 2.00 -2.56 -10.76
N GLU A 101 2.07 -2.04 -9.52
CA GLU A 101 1.15 -1.00 -9.07
C GLU A 101 1.97 0.19 -8.55
N PRO A 102 1.94 1.36 -9.21
CA PRO A 102 2.67 2.53 -8.74
C PRO A 102 2.08 3.10 -7.45
N PHE A 103 2.92 3.69 -6.62
CA PHE A 103 2.44 4.41 -5.45
C PHE A 103 1.63 5.65 -5.89
N PRO A 104 0.41 5.87 -5.38
CA PRO A 104 -0.48 6.89 -5.90
C PRO A 104 0.02 8.30 -5.57
N SER A 105 0.17 9.12 -6.61
CA SER A 105 0.45 10.55 -6.50
C SER A 105 -0.82 11.40 -6.68
N ILE A 106 -0.80 12.62 -6.15
CA ILE A 106 -1.91 13.57 -6.33
C ILE A 106 -2.16 13.85 -7.81
N GLU A 107 -1.08 13.99 -8.58
CA GLU A 107 -1.13 14.28 -10.02
C GLU A 107 -1.82 13.15 -10.80
N GLU A 108 -1.46 11.89 -10.53
CA GLU A 108 -2.10 10.72 -11.15
C GLU A 108 -3.58 10.61 -10.79
N ILE A 109 -3.94 10.88 -9.53
CA ILE A 109 -5.35 10.85 -9.09
C ILE A 109 -6.16 11.89 -9.86
N MET A 110 -5.64 13.12 -9.97
CA MET A 110 -6.30 14.19 -10.72
C MET A 110 -6.38 13.90 -12.22
N ALA A 111 -5.37 13.25 -12.81
CA ALA A 111 -5.41 12.80 -14.20
C ALA A 111 -6.53 11.76 -14.42
N LYS A 112 -6.57 10.71 -13.59
CA LYS A 112 -7.61 9.65 -13.65
C LYS A 112 -9.02 10.20 -13.45
N GLN A 113 -9.21 11.20 -12.59
CA GLN A 113 -10.50 11.85 -12.39
C GLN A 113 -10.96 12.60 -13.64
N ARG A 114 -10.07 13.40 -14.25
CA ARG A 114 -10.37 14.13 -15.49
C ARG A 114 -10.70 13.18 -16.64
N GLU A 115 -9.97 12.08 -16.79
CA GLU A 115 -10.25 11.07 -17.81
C GLU A 115 -11.66 10.46 -17.64
N LYS A 116 -12.03 10.08 -16.41
CA LYS A 116 -13.38 9.55 -16.12
C LYS A 116 -14.48 10.56 -16.42
N GLU A 117 -14.28 11.84 -16.09
CA GLU A 117 -15.23 12.91 -16.39
C GLU A 117 -15.42 13.09 -17.91
N ILE A 118 -14.32 13.05 -18.68
CA ILE A 118 -14.36 13.14 -20.14
C ILE A 118 -15.11 11.93 -20.74
N SER A 119 -14.82 10.72 -20.28
CA SER A 119 -15.48 9.49 -20.75
C SER A 119 -16.98 9.50 -20.46
N THR A 120 -17.38 9.93 -19.26
CA THR A 120 -18.79 9.97 -18.84
C THR A 120 -19.59 10.99 -19.66
N ASN A 121 -18.97 12.12 -20.03
CA ASN A 121 -19.61 13.16 -20.83
C ASN A 121 -19.72 12.82 -22.32
N ASN A 122 -18.92 11.88 -22.84
CA ASN A 122 -18.98 11.43 -24.23
C ASN A 122 -20.02 10.30 -24.46
N GLU A 123 -20.59 9.74 -23.40
CA GLU A 123 -21.64 8.71 -23.46
C GLU A 123 -23.07 9.25 -23.31
N LEU A 124 -23.24 10.59 -23.20
CA LEU A 124 -24.52 11.31 -23.13
C LEU A 124 -24.76 12.14 -24.41
#